data_AF-A0A6J6K252-F1
#
_entry.id   AF-A0A6J6K252-F1
#
_cell.length_a   1.000
_cell.length_b   1.000
_cell.length_c   1.000
_cell.angle_alpha   90.00
_cell.angle_beta   90.00
_cell.angle_gamma   90.00
#
_symmetry.space_group_name_H-M   'P 1'
#
loop_
_entity.id
_entity.type
_entity.pdbx_description
1 polymer ?
#
loop_
_entity_poly.entity_id
_entity_poly.type
_entity_poly.pdbx_seq_one_letter_code
_entity_poly.pdbx_strand_id
1 'polypeptide(L)'
;MDLLPDFDYQTGLFDSTSWAGPSGVGILVIKSKSSWRNPLPHNDLLRVPNSFSLPLVLASAIALENYLKDQDIRAELKDYIINFISNQIKDVDIASNLSGLSKQISISIKSVEADRLLLALEDAGFSVDSGSACKSADMQPSHVLAAMGRPIIGNIRLTLHKDLNQEIVKNFCLALKSAVENLRS
;
A
#
# COMPACT_ATOMS: atom_id res chain seq x y z
N MET A 1 -1.30 -29.90 1.47
CA MET A 1 -0.25 -28.95 1.88
C MET A 1 -0.94 -27.61 1.96
N ASP A 2 -1.26 -27.16 3.17
CA ASP A 2 -2.06 -25.95 3.35
C ASP A 2 -1.26 -24.73 2.88
N LEU A 3 -1.76 -24.08 1.83
CA LEU A 3 -1.12 -22.91 1.18
C LEU A 3 -1.38 -21.60 1.95
N LEU A 4 -1.96 -21.67 3.15
CA LEU A 4 -2.27 -20.49 3.94
C LEU A 4 -1.10 -20.19 4.89
N PRO A 5 -0.64 -18.94 4.98
CA PRO A 5 0.40 -18.55 5.93
C PRO A 5 -0.08 -18.79 7.38
N ASP A 6 0.86 -19.02 8.30
CA ASP A 6 0.55 -19.22 9.72
C ASP A 6 -0.14 -17.97 10.30
N PHE A 7 -1.45 -18.06 10.53
CA PHE A 7 -2.25 -17.00 11.13
C PHE A 7 -2.37 -17.20 12.64
N ASP A 8 -1.88 -16.24 13.44
CA ASP A 8 -2.12 -16.19 14.90
C ASP A 8 -3.46 -15.51 15.27
N TYR A 9 -4.25 -15.14 14.27
CA TYR A 9 -5.53 -14.46 14.42
C TYR A 9 -6.72 -15.43 14.34
N GLN A 10 -7.84 -15.11 15.01
CA GLN A 10 -9.07 -15.91 14.95
C GLN A 10 -9.84 -15.74 13.65
N THR A 11 -9.73 -14.56 13.03
CA THR A 11 -10.38 -14.21 11.76
C THR A 11 -9.47 -13.31 10.93
N GLY A 12 -9.54 -13.41 9.60
CA GLY A 12 -8.83 -12.51 8.68
C GLY A 12 -9.72 -12.16 7.49
N LEU A 13 -9.77 -10.89 7.12
CA LEU A 13 -10.51 -10.41 5.95
C LEU A 13 -9.51 -9.96 4.88
N PHE A 14 -9.73 -10.42 3.67
CA PHE A 14 -8.85 -10.21 2.53
C PHE A 14 -9.65 -9.73 1.33
N ASP A 15 -9.12 -8.77 0.59
CA ASP A 15 -9.68 -8.32 -0.69
C ASP A 15 -8.84 -8.88 -1.83
N SER A 16 -9.50 -9.47 -2.83
CA SER A 16 -8.85 -10.13 -3.97
C SER A 16 -7.89 -9.21 -4.76
N THR A 17 -8.21 -7.92 -4.81
CA THR A 17 -7.35 -6.92 -5.46
C THR A 17 -5.98 -6.77 -4.78
N SER A 18 -5.83 -7.21 -3.53
CA SER A 18 -4.58 -7.15 -2.79
C SER A 18 -3.46 -8.01 -3.42
N TRP A 19 -3.82 -9.09 -4.11
CA TRP A 19 -2.94 -9.99 -4.87
C TRP A 19 -3.19 -9.92 -6.39
N ALA A 20 -3.71 -8.79 -6.88
CA ALA A 20 -4.06 -8.57 -8.28
C ALA A 20 -5.14 -9.53 -8.83
N GLY A 21 -6.00 -10.04 -7.95
CA GLY A 21 -7.24 -10.71 -8.35
C GLY A 21 -8.35 -9.71 -8.71
N PRO A 22 -9.52 -10.20 -9.16
CA PRO A 22 -10.62 -9.35 -9.61
C PRO A 22 -11.29 -8.57 -8.47
N SER A 23 -11.83 -7.40 -8.78
CA SER A 23 -12.69 -6.66 -7.84
C SER A 23 -14.02 -7.40 -7.63
N GLY A 24 -14.66 -7.12 -6.48
CA GLY A 24 -15.96 -7.72 -6.11
C GLY A 24 -15.87 -9.06 -5.38
N VAL A 25 -14.67 -9.50 -4.98
CA VAL A 25 -14.47 -10.69 -4.13
C VAL A 25 -13.68 -10.33 -2.88
N GLY A 26 -14.30 -10.57 -1.72
CA GLY A 26 -13.64 -10.59 -0.42
C GLY A 26 -13.62 -12.01 0.15
N ILE A 27 -12.55 -12.35 0.87
CA ILE A 27 -12.35 -13.65 1.50
C ILE A 27 -12.26 -13.43 3.01
N LEU A 28 -13.19 -14.04 3.76
CA LEU A 28 -13.16 -14.08 5.22
C LEU A 28 -12.69 -15.46 5.68
N VAL A 29 -11.51 -15.51 6.30
CA VAL A 29 -10.96 -16.70 6.93
C VAL A 29 -11.39 -16.73 8.40
N ILE A 30 -11.90 -17.86 8.86
CA ILE A 30 -12.31 -18.09 10.26
C ILE A 30 -11.60 -19.34 10.75
N LYS A 31 -10.64 -19.19 11.68
CA LYS A 31 -9.82 -20.28 12.22
C LYS A 31 -10.65 -21.20 13.12
N SER A 32 -11.30 -20.64 14.14
CA SER A 32 -12.15 -21.39 15.07
C SER A 32 -13.62 -21.33 14.68
N LYS A 33 -14.02 -22.24 13.78
CA LYS A 33 -15.41 -22.37 13.29
C LYS A 33 -16.46 -22.46 14.40
N SER A 34 -16.17 -23.17 15.49
CA SER A 34 -17.11 -23.43 16.59
C SER A 34 -17.48 -22.18 17.40
N SER A 35 -16.55 -21.25 17.56
CA SER A 35 -16.71 -20.04 18.36
C SER A 35 -17.27 -18.86 17.57
N TRP A 36 -17.27 -18.93 16.24
CA TRP A 36 -17.78 -17.85 15.40
C TRP A 36 -19.31 -17.83 15.37
N ARG A 37 -19.87 -16.62 15.31
CA ARG A 37 -21.31 -16.34 15.19
C ARG A 37 -21.52 -15.29 14.11
N ASN A 38 -22.56 -15.45 13.30
CA ASN A 38 -22.93 -14.46 12.30
C ASN A 38 -23.43 -13.19 13.03
N PRO A 39 -22.81 -12.02 12.80
CA PRO A 39 -23.24 -10.77 13.46
C PRO A 39 -24.53 -10.19 12.87
N LEU A 40 -25.01 -10.73 11.74
CA LEU A 40 -26.26 -10.32 11.11
C LEU A 40 -27.47 -10.84 11.91
N PRO A 41 -28.63 -10.17 11.85
CA PRO A 41 -29.83 -10.50 12.63
C PRO A 41 -30.49 -11.85 12.26
N HIS A 42 -29.87 -12.65 11.39
CA HIS A 42 -30.39 -13.94 10.95
C HIS A 42 -29.87 -15.06 11.86
N ASN A 43 -30.76 -15.91 12.36
CA ASN A 43 -30.44 -17.10 13.18
C ASN A 43 -29.89 -18.28 12.36
N ASP A 44 -29.50 -18.06 11.10
CA ASP A 44 -28.97 -19.13 10.28
C ASP A 44 -27.47 -19.40 10.54
N LEU A 45 -27.03 -20.59 10.15
CA LEU A 45 -25.62 -20.99 10.22
C LEU A 45 -24.85 -20.59 8.94
N LEU A 46 -25.46 -19.78 8.06
CA LEU A 46 -24.85 -19.39 6.79
C LEU A 46 -23.73 -18.39 7.06
N ARG A 47 -22.58 -18.64 6.42
CA ARG A 47 -21.38 -17.82 6.56
C ARG A 47 -21.23 -16.79 5.45
N VAL A 48 -21.67 -17.16 4.26
CA VAL A 48 -21.74 -16.29 3.10
C VAL A 48 -23.23 -16.10 2.83
N PRO A 49 -23.76 -14.88 3.03
CA PRO A 49 -25.14 -14.59 2.68
C PRO A 49 -25.28 -14.64 1.16
N ASN A 50 -26.35 -15.27 0.67
CA ASN A 50 -26.66 -15.43 -0.77
C ASN A 50 -25.66 -16.30 -1.56
N SER A 51 -25.73 -16.20 -2.89
CA SER A 51 -24.85 -16.88 -3.83
C SER A 51 -23.55 -16.09 -4.06
N PHE A 52 -22.49 -16.78 -4.49
CA PHE A 52 -21.21 -16.20 -4.85
C PHE A 52 -20.90 -16.39 -6.34
N SER A 53 -20.06 -15.52 -6.89
CA SER A 53 -19.60 -15.63 -8.27
C SER A 53 -18.46 -16.64 -8.38
N LEU A 54 -18.76 -17.87 -8.82
CA LEU A 54 -17.76 -18.91 -9.05
C LEU A 54 -16.62 -18.46 -9.99
N PRO A 55 -16.88 -17.76 -11.12
CA PRO A 55 -15.80 -17.24 -11.97
C PRO A 55 -14.84 -16.30 -11.24
N LEU A 56 -15.36 -15.37 -10.42
CA LEU A 56 -14.50 -14.43 -9.71
C LEU A 56 -13.68 -15.12 -8.61
N VAL A 57 -14.26 -16.11 -7.93
CA VAL A 57 -13.54 -16.91 -6.91
C VAL A 57 -12.39 -17.70 -7.56
N LEU A 58 -12.64 -18.35 -8.69
CA LEU A 58 -11.60 -19.09 -9.43
C LEU A 58 -10.49 -18.16 -9.93
N ALA A 59 -10.85 -17.00 -10.51
CA ALA A 59 -9.88 -16.00 -10.94
C ALA A 59 -9.04 -15.48 -9.76
N SER A 60 -9.67 -15.25 -8.61
CA SER A 60 -8.97 -14.86 -7.38
C SER A 60 -8.00 -15.94 -6.88
N ALA A 61 -8.38 -17.22 -6.96
CA ALA A 61 -7.51 -18.32 -6.55
C ALA A 61 -6.26 -18.43 -7.45
N ILE A 62 -6.46 -18.37 -8.78
CA ILE A 62 -5.36 -18.38 -9.75
C ILE A 62 -4.43 -17.18 -9.54
N ALA A 63 -5.00 -15.98 -9.32
CA ALA A 63 -4.22 -14.79 -9.03
C ALA A 63 -3.37 -14.95 -7.77
N LEU A 64 -3.93 -15.54 -6.71
CA LEU A 64 -3.19 -15.79 -5.47
C LEU A 64 -2.05 -16.80 -5.65
N GLU A 65 -2.29 -17.89 -6.36
CA GLU A 65 -1.24 -18.88 -6.67
C GLU A 65 -0.07 -18.26 -7.44
N ASN A 66 -0.38 -17.43 -8.45
CA ASN A 66 0.64 -16.72 -9.21
C ASN A 66 1.35 -15.67 -8.35
N TYR A 67 0.61 -14.95 -7.50
CA TYR A 67 1.18 -13.98 -6.55
C TYR A 67 2.20 -14.61 -5.60
N LEU A 68 1.95 -15.83 -5.11
CA LEU A 68 2.86 -16.54 -4.20
C LEU A 68 4.12 -17.09 -4.90
N LYS A 69 4.06 -17.36 -6.21
CA LYS A 69 5.21 -17.82 -7.01
C LYS A 69 6.09 -16.67 -7.50
N ASP A 70 5.53 -15.46 -7.56
CA ASP A 70 6.18 -14.26 -8.05
C ASP A 70 7.28 -13.79 -7.08
N GLN A 71 8.48 -13.55 -7.59
CA GLN A 71 9.58 -13.02 -6.78
C GLN A 71 9.37 -11.52 -6.58
N ASP A 72 9.10 -11.12 -5.34
CA ASP A 72 8.81 -9.72 -5.04
C ASP A 72 10.09 -8.85 -4.92
N ILE A 73 10.56 -8.34 -6.06
CA ILE A 73 11.71 -7.40 -6.09
C ILE A 73 11.41 -6.04 -5.43
N ARG A 74 10.14 -5.72 -5.10
CA ARG A 74 9.77 -4.41 -4.55
C ARG A 74 10.40 -4.19 -3.17
N ALA A 75 10.73 -5.25 -2.44
CA ALA A 75 11.48 -5.14 -1.20
C ALA A 75 12.88 -4.52 -1.43
N GLU A 76 13.59 -4.98 -2.45
CA GLU A 76 14.91 -4.45 -2.84
C GLU A 76 14.79 -3.02 -3.38
N LEU A 77 13.78 -2.76 -4.22
CA LEU A 77 13.51 -1.42 -4.74
C LEU A 77 13.18 -0.44 -3.61
N LYS A 78 12.38 -0.86 -2.63
CA LYS A 78 12.05 -0.06 -1.45
C LYS A 78 13.28 0.25 -0.60
N ASP A 79 14.13 -0.74 -0.37
CA ASP A 79 15.39 -0.53 0.36
C ASP A 79 16.27 0.49 -0.35
N TYR A 80 16.41 0.37 -1.68
CA TYR A 80 17.14 1.35 -2.49
C TYR A 80 16.57 2.77 -2.34
N ILE A 81 15.25 2.94 -2.46
CA ILE A 81 14.59 4.25 -2.34
C ILE A 81 14.81 4.84 -0.94
N ILE A 82 14.59 4.06 0.12
CA ILE A 82 14.75 4.52 1.50
C ILE A 82 16.20 4.94 1.77
N ASN A 83 17.18 4.14 1.32
CA ASN A 83 18.59 4.46 1.47
C ASN A 83 18.98 5.70 0.67
N PHE A 84 18.48 5.85 -0.56
CA PHE A 84 18.73 7.04 -1.36
C PHE A 84 18.18 8.29 -0.68
N ILE A 85 16.90 8.29 -0.28
CA ILE A 85 16.25 9.44 0.37
C ILE A 85 17.00 9.84 1.64
N SER A 86 17.31 8.86 2.50
CA SER A 86 17.99 9.11 3.78
C SER A 86 19.38 9.74 3.61
N ASN A 87 20.09 9.40 2.53
CA ASN A 87 21.46 9.89 2.29
C ASN A 87 21.51 11.16 1.43
N GLN A 88 20.52 11.39 0.57
CA GLN A 88 20.58 12.42 -0.48
C GLN A 88 19.60 13.58 -0.26
N ILE A 89 18.58 13.41 0.59
CA ILE A 89 17.55 14.42 0.82
C ILE A 89 17.48 14.72 2.33
N LYS A 90 17.80 15.96 2.70
CA LYS A 90 17.77 16.41 4.10
C LYS A 90 16.33 16.62 4.59
N ASP A 91 16.15 16.53 5.91
CA ASP A 91 14.89 16.83 6.61
C ASP A 91 13.69 16.04 6.08
N VAL A 92 13.87 14.73 5.90
CA VAL A 92 12.80 13.79 5.51
C VAL A 92 12.48 12.87 6.68
N ASP A 93 11.20 12.77 7.03
CA ASP A 93 10.67 11.75 7.92
C ASP A 93 10.16 10.56 7.09
N ILE A 94 10.73 9.37 7.30
CA ILE A 94 10.29 8.15 6.63
C ILE A 94 9.43 7.35 7.61
N ALA A 95 8.13 7.23 7.31
CA ALA A 95 7.17 6.48 8.13
C ALA A 95 7.21 4.97 7.87
N SER A 96 7.76 4.56 6.73
CA SER A 96 7.87 3.15 6.34
C SER A 96 9.14 2.49 6.87
N ASN A 97 9.02 1.21 7.22
CA ASN A 97 10.13 0.33 7.62
C ASN A 97 10.42 -0.72 6.55
N LEU A 98 11.63 -1.28 6.54
CA LEU A 98 12.00 -2.36 5.60
C LEU A 98 11.25 -3.68 5.88
N SER A 99 10.87 -3.91 7.14
CA SER A 99 10.11 -5.10 7.55
C SER A 99 8.60 -5.01 7.28
N GLY A 100 8.10 -3.86 6.83
CA GLY A 100 6.69 -3.67 6.48
C GLY A 100 6.40 -4.05 5.03
N LEU A 101 5.22 -3.64 4.53
CA LEU A 101 4.80 -3.93 3.16
C LEU A 101 5.84 -3.46 2.13
N SER A 102 6.38 -4.40 1.35
CA SER A 102 7.41 -4.18 0.31
C SER A 102 7.02 -3.09 -0.69
N LYS A 103 5.73 -3.01 -1.02
CA LYS A 103 5.19 -2.12 -2.05
C LYS A 103 4.87 -0.69 -1.58
N GLN A 104 5.03 -0.36 -0.30
CA GLN A 104 4.61 0.95 0.23
C GLN A 104 5.75 1.71 0.90
N ILE A 105 5.85 2.99 0.55
CA ILE A 105 6.76 3.96 1.16
C ILE A 105 5.96 5.24 1.44
N SER A 106 6.03 5.72 2.68
CA SER A 106 5.44 6.99 3.11
C SER A 106 6.55 7.88 3.64
N ILE A 107 6.69 9.07 3.06
CA ILE A 107 7.70 10.05 3.44
C ILE A 107 7.06 11.42 3.63
N SER A 108 7.55 12.18 4.59
CA SER A 108 7.17 13.57 4.81
C SER A 108 8.41 14.45 4.69
N ILE A 109 8.38 15.42 3.78
CA ILE A 109 9.54 16.27 3.47
C ILE A 109 9.31 17.65 4.08
N LYS A 110 10.20 18.06 4.99
CA LYS A 110 10.07 19.36 5.64
C LYS A 110 10.19 20.50 4.63
N SER A 111 9.36 21.53 4.82
CA SER A 111 9.30 22.74 4.00
C SER A 111 8.95 22.50 2.53
N VAL A 112 8.28 21.39 2.23
CA VAL A 112 7.79 21.08 0.89
C VAL A 112 6.30 20.75 0.97
N GLU A 113 5.49 21.41 0.15
CA GLU A 113 4.07 21.08 0.01
C GLU A 113 3.90 19.85 -0.86
N ALA A 114 3.10 18.88 -0.41
CA ALA A 114 2.90 17.61 -1.10
C ALA A 114 2.37 17.81 -2.53
N ASP A 115 1.39 18.71 -2.71
CA ASP A 115 0.77 18.98 -4.01
C ASP A 115 1.76 19.55 -5.03
N ARG A 116 2.65 20.44 -4.59
CA ARG A 116 3.71 21.00 -5.44
C ARG A 116 4.72 19.94 -5.85
N LEU A 117 5.07 19.05 -4.92
CA LEU A 117 5.97 17.95 -5.18
C LEU A 117 5.36 16.93 -6.15
N LEU A 118 4.07 16.61 -5.99
CA LEU A 118 3.34 15.73 -6.90
C LEU A 118 3.34 16.29 -8.34
N LEU A 119 2.99 17.57 -8.50
CA LEU A 119 3.00 18.22 -9.82
C LEU A 119 4.40 18.21 -10.45
N ALA A 120 5.44 18.52 -9.67
CA ALA A 120 6.82 18.49 -10.17
C ALA A 120 7.28 17.08 -10.58
N LEU A 121 6.83 16.04 -9.87
CA LEU A 121 7.11 14.64 -10.22
C LEU A 121 6.31 14.20 -11.45
N GLU A 122 5.06 14.65 -11.59
CA GLU A 122 4.22 14.41 -12.76
C GLU A 122 4.83 15.03 -14.02
N ASP A 123 5.29 16.28 -13.93
CA ASP A 123 6.03 16.97 -15.01
C ASP A 123 7.33 16.23 -15.39
N ALA A 124 7.96 15.54 -14.43
CA ALA A 124 9.12 14.69 -14.65
C ALA A 124 8.76 13.28 -15.18
N GLY A 125 7.47 12.99 -15.42
CA GLY A 125 6.97 11.73 -15.97
C GLY A 125 6.65 10.66 -14.94
N PHE A 126 6.55 10.99 -13.65
CA PHE A 126 6.26 10.05 -12.57
C PHE A 126 4.89 10.32 -11.94
N SER A 127 3.99 9.34 -12.06
CA SER A 127 2.70 9.37 -11.36
C SER A 127 2.90 8.90 -9.91
N VAL A 128 2.62 9.79 -8.95
CA VAL A 128 2.71 9.52 -7.51
C VAL A 128 1.38 9.88 -6.83
N ASP A 129 1.01 9.12 -5.80
CA ASP A 129 -0.15 9.41 -4.94
C ASP A 129 0.31 10.15 -3.67
N SER A 130 -0.39 11.21 -3.25
CA SER A 130 -0.07 11.89 -1.97
C SER A 130 -0.51 11.08 -0.76
N GLY A 131 -1.36 10.06 -0.92
CA GLY A 131 -1.85 9.24 0.18
C GLY A 131 -2.82 10.00 1.09
N SER A 132 -4.11 9.71 0.96
CA SER A 132 -5.21 10.12 1.86
C SER A 132 -5.43 11.62 2.12
N ALA A 133 -4.48 12.52 1.85
CA ALA A 133 -4.63 13.96 2.03
C ALA A 133 -5.46 14.61 0.90
N CYS A 134 -5.55 13.96 -0.27
CA CYS A 134 -6.24 14.50 -1.46
C CYS A 134 -7.61 13.87 -1.76
N LYS A 135 -8.41 13.51 -0.76
CA LYS A 135 -9.87 13.40 -0.96
C LYS A 135 -10.52 14.74 -0.62
N SER A 136 -10.71 15.52 -1.66
CA SER A 136 -11.25 16.88 -1.77
C SER A 136 -12.72 17.05 -1.31
N ALA A 137 -13.04 16.62 -0.10
CA ALA A 137 -14.25 17.03 0.60
C ALA A 137 -13.96 17.52 2.03
N ASP A 138 -12.96 16.93 2.69
CA ASP A 138 -12.52 17.32 4.02
C ASP A 138 -10.99 17.33 4.01
N MET A 139 -10.36 18.51 4.03
CA MET A 139 -8.90 18.72 4.21
C MET A 139 -8.46 18.25 5.61
N GLN A 140 -8.71 16.99 5.95
CA GLN A 140 -8.31 16.42 7.22
C GLN A 140 -6.94 15.75 7.05
N PRO A 141 -5.93 16.22 7.79
CA PRO A 141 -4.63 15.58 7.80
C PRO A 141 -4.74 14.08 8.13
N SER A 142 -3.83 13.25 7.60
CA SER A 142 -3.82 11.80 7.84
C SER A 142 -3.91 11.47 9.34
N HIS A 143 -5.06 10.98 9.78
CA HIS A 143 -5.31 10.60 11.18
C HIS A 143 -4.35 9.48 11.63
N VAL A 144 -3.86 8.65 10.71
CA VAL A 144 -2.87 7.60 11.01
C VAL A 144 -1.52 8.23 11.36
N LEU A 145 -1.01 9.16 10.55
CA LEU A 145 0.26 9.84 10.84
C LEU A 145 0.15 10.70 12.10
N ALA A 146 -0.99 11.35 12.31
CA ALA A 146 -1.28 12.08 13.54
C ALA A 146 -1.22 11.16 14.78
N ALA A 147 -1.89 10.00 14.72
CA ALA A 147 -1.88 9.02 15.81
C ALA A 147 -0.48 8.42 16.05
N MET A 148 0.36 8.35 15.01
CA MET A 148 1.77 7.95 15.12
C MET A 148 2.69 9.07 15.63
N GLY A 149 2.17 10.29 15.84
CA GLY A 149 2.97 11.45 16.24
C GLY A 149 3.95 11.92 15.16
N ARG A 150 3.65 11.68 13.89
CA ARG A 150 4.52 11.98 12.74
C ARG A 150 4.08 13.23 11.97
N PRO A 151 5.01 13.89 11.25
CA PRO A 151 4.68 15.03 10.41
C PRO A 151 3.66 14.66 9.32
N ILE A 152 2.62 15.49 9.20
CA ILE A 152 1.50 15.24 8.28
C ILE A 152 1.59 16.14 7.04
N ILE A 153 2.15 17.34 7.19
CA ILE A 153 2.36 18.29 6.10
C ILE A 153 3.50 17.79 5.21
N GLY A 154 3.33 17.86 3.89
CA GLY A 154 4.35 17.44 2.93
C GLY A 154 4.51 15.93 2.83
N ASN A 155 3.52 15.16 3.29
CA ASN A 155 3.51 13.71 3.16
C ASN A 155 3.14 13.27 1.74
N ILE A 156 3.90 12.34 1.19
CA ILE A 156 3.55 11.61 -0.04
C ILE A 156 3.68 10.10 0.19
N ARG A 157 2.87 9.31 -0.53
CA ARG A 157 2.83 7.86 -0.42
C ARG A 157 3.13 7.20 -1.76
N LEU A 158 4.29 6.59 -1.86
CA LEU A 158 4.69 5.80 -3.01
C LEU A 158 4.10 4.39 -2.90
N THR A 159 3.45 3.95 -3.98
CA THR A 159 3.06 2.55 -4.17
C THR A 159 3.86 1.96 -5.33
N LEU A 160 4.68 0.96 -5.04
CA LEU A 160 5.50 0.28 -6.04
C LEU A 160 4.66 -0.77 -6.78
N HIS A 161 4.54 -0.58 -8.09
CA HIS A 161 3.89 -1.52 -8.99
C HIS A 161 4.86 -2.63 -9.43
N LYS A 162 4.32 -3.73 -9.92
CA LYS A 162 5.10 -4.92 -10.29
C LYS A 162 6.02 -4.69 -11.49
N ASP A 163 5.62 -3.78 -12.39
CA ASP A 163 6.33 -3.49 -13.64
C ASP A 163 7.53 -2.54 -13.43
N LEU A 164 7.78 -2.11 -12.19
CA LEU A 164 8.91 -1.26 -11.87
C LEU A 164 10.21 -2.07 -11.89
N ASN A 165 11.26 -1.46 -12.43
CA ASN A 165 12.60 -2.01 -12.42
C ASN A 165 13.57 -1.02 -11.75
N GLN A 166 14.82 -1.48 -11.54
CA GLN A 166 15.83 -0.69 -10.84
C GLN A 166 16.19 0.61 -11.56
N GLU A 167 16.13 0.64 -12.90
CA GLU A 167 16.44 1.85 -13.69
C GLU A 167 15.36 2.92 -13.50
N ILE A 168 14.08 2.55 -13.59
CA ILE A 168 12.95 3.46 -13.34
C ILE A 168 13.05 4.04 -11.93
N VAL A 169 13.37 3.21 -10.94
CA VAL A 169 13.53 3.65 -9.55
C VAL A 169 14.71 4.60 -9.36
N LYS A 170 15.84 4.36 -10.03
CA LYS A 170 16.99 5.29 -10.03
C LYS A 170 16.60 6.66 -10.61
N ASN A 171 15.93 6.65 -11.75
CA ASN A 171 15.48 7.88 -12.41
C ASN A 171 14.47 8.65 -11.53
N PHE A 172 13.54 7.92 -10.89
CA PHE A 172 12.62 8.50 -9.92
C PHE A 172 13.35 9.15 -8.75
N CYS A 173 14.32 8.47 -8.14
CA CYS A 173 15.08 9.01 -7.02
C CYS A 173 15.82 10.32 -7.38
N LEU A 174 16.41 10.38 -8.58
CA LEU A 174 17.06 11.59 -9.08
C LEU A 174 16.06 12.73 -9.31
N ALA A 175 14.91 12.43 -9.93
CA ALA A 175 13.84 13.40 -10.14
C ALA A 175 13.28 13.93 -8.80
N LEU A 176 13.05 13.05 -7.83
CA LEU A 176 12.59 13.40 -6.49
C LEU A 176 13.56 14.35 -5.79
N LYS A 177 14.87 14.06 -5.84
CA LYS A 177 15.89 14.94 -5.28
C LYS A 177 15.84 16.33 -5.92
N SER A 178 15.86 16.39 -7.24
CA SER A 178 15.84 17.65 -7.98
C SER A 178 14.58 18.47 -7.69
N ALA A 179 13.41 17.83 -7.67
CA ALA A 179 12.14 18.48 -7.35
C ALA A 179 12.16 19.08 -5.93
N VAL A 180 12.67 18.34 -4.94
CA VAL A 180 12.78 18.82 -3.56
C VAL A 180 13.76 19.99 -3.42
N GLU A 181 14.91 19.94 -4.12
CA GLU A 181 15.90 21.04 -4.11
C GLU A 181 15.33 22.32 -4.75
N ASN A 182 14.59 22.18 -5.85
CA ASN A 182 13.94 23.30 -6.53
C ASN A 182 12.84 23.94 -5.68
N LEU A 183 12.02 23.12 -5.00
CA LEU A 183 10.92 23.62 -4.17
C LEU A 183 11.37 24.25 -2.83
N ARG A 184 12.62 24.01 -2.43
CA ARG A 184 13.23 24.60 -1.22
C ARG A 184 14.00 25.90 -1.49
N SER A 185 14.21 26.23 -2.76
CA SER A 185 14.92 27.44 -3.21
C SER A 185 13.97 28.64 -3.27
#